data_AF-A0A925NFE8-F1
#
_entry.id   AF-A0A925NFE8-F1
#
_cell.length_a   1.000
_cell.length_b   1.000
_cell.length_c   1.000
_cell.angle_alpha   90.00
_cell.angle_beta   90.00
_cell.angle_gamma   90.00
#
_symmetry.space_group_name_H-M   'P 1'
#
loop_
_entity.id
_entity.type
_entity.pdbx_description
1 polymer ?
#
loop_
_entity_poly.entity_id
_entity_poly.type
_entity_poly.pdbx_seq_one_letter_code
_entity_poly.pdbx_strand_id
1 'polypeptide(L)'
;MSDTTTEPPLLAPSSVSRPALMARLDAASKLRLVVVAAPAGSGKTTLLTQWFRRSRQRRVAAWLTLDGPLTGPDALAAGLLASLSAADAAPPAAPVQALQGLLAQRSGDLLIVVDDVHWAQDSACMRLLDALLAASAPGVHWVLAGRCLPVL
;
A
#
# COMPACT_ATOMS: atom_id res chain seq x y z
N MET A 1 5.10 -14.69 13.94
CA MET A 1 3.97 -14.14 13.17
C MET A 1 4.55 -13.00 12.36
N SER A 2 4.34 -12.96 11.05
CA SER A 2 4.83 -11.86 10.24
C SER A 2 3.96 -10.63 10.52
N ASP A 3 4.58 -9.47 10.75
CA ASP A 3 3.85 -8.21 11.05
C ASP A 3 3.23 -7.58 9.80
N THR A 4 3.35 -8.24 8.64
CA THR A 4 2.82 -7.78 7.35
C THR A 4 2.37 -8.93 6.46
N THR A 5 1.42 -8.63 5.56
CA THR A 5 0.90 -9.54 4.54
C THR A 5 0.90 -8.87 3.16
N THR A 6 1.34 -9.58 2.11
CA THR A 6 1.56 -9.02 0.76
C THR A 6 0.44 -9.27 -0.25
N GLU A 7 -0.59 -10.03 0.13
CA GLU A 7 -1.81 -10.22 -0.67
C GLU A 7 -3.01 -9.60 0.06
N PRO A 8 -3.96 -9.01 -0.66
CA PRO A 8 -5.18 -8.50 -0.05
C PRO A 8 -5.99 -9.65 0.57
N PRO A 9 -6.75 -9.38 1.64
CA PRO A 9 -7.55 -10.40 2.29
C PRO A 9 -8.63 -10.97 1.35
N LEU A 10 -9.00 -12.23 1.57
CA LEU A 10 -10.07 -12.88 0.81
C LEU A 10 -11.40 -12.14 1.01
N LEU A 11 -12.13 -11.96 -0.09
CA LEU A 11 -13.47 -11.38 -0.03
C LEU A 11 -14.47 -12.43 0.47
N ALA A 12 -15.28 -12.04 1.45
CA ALA A 12 -16.43 -12.84 1.84
C ALA A 12 -17.41 -12.99 0.65
N PRO A 13 -18.06 -14.14 0.47
CA PRO A 13 -19.06 -14.35 -0.58
C PRO A 13 -20.22 -13.33 -0.52
N SER A 14 -20.55 -12.85 0.68
CA SER A 14 -21.58 -11.84 0.95
C SER A 14 -21.10 -10.39 0.77
N SER A 15 -19.89 -10.17 0.23
CA SER A 15 -19.38 -8.80 0.04
C SER A 15 -20.23 -8.04 -0.99
N VAL A 16 -20.77 -6.90 -0.58
CA VAL A 16 -21.58 -6.04 -1.45
C VAL A 16 -20.66 -5.21 -2.33
N SER A 17 -20.92 -5.20 -3.64
CA SER A 17 -20.20 -4.33 -4.58
C SER A 17 -20.54 -2.86 -4.32
N ARG A 18 -19.54 -1.98 -4.41
CA ARG A 18 -19.73 -0.52 -4.24
C ARG A 18 -19.25 0.26 -5.48
N PRO A 19 -19.96 0.18 -6.63
CA PRO A 19 -19.47 0.70 -7.91
C PRO A 19 -19.15 2.20 -7.88
N ALA A 20 -19.96 3.01 -7.19
CA ALA A 20 -19.72 4.45 -7.10
C ALA A 20 -18.41 4.80 -6.37
N LEU A 21 -18.08 4.08 -5.29
CA LEU A 21 -16.81 4.28 -4.58
C LEU A 21 -15.63 3.73 -5.39
N MET A 22 -15.81 2.61 -6.09
CA MET A 22 -14.79 2.08 -7.00
C MET A 22 -14.48 3.05 -8.14
N ALA A 23 -15.49 3.70 -8.70
CA ALA A 23 -15.31 4.73 -9.75
C ALA A 23 -14.55 5.95 -9.21
N ARG A 24 -14.83 6.38 -7.97
CA ARG A 24 -14.05 7.44 -7.31
C ARG A 24 -12.59 7.05 -7.11
N LEU A 25 -12.33 5.81 -6.71
CA LEU A 25 -10.96 5.28 -6.60
C LEU A 25 -10.27 5.22 -7.96
N ASP A 26 -10.94 4.73 -9.02
CA ASP A 26 -10.40 4.71 -10.39
C ASP A 26 -10.03 6.11 -10.89
N ALA A 27 -10.85 7.13 -10.59
CA ALA A 27 -10.56 8.52 -10.96
C ALA A 27 -9.37 9.08 -10.16
N ALA A 28 -9.32 8.82 -8.86
CA ALA A 28 -8.28 9.31 -7.97
C ALA A 28 -6.94 8.55 -8.13
N SER A 29 -6.95 7.32 -8.65
CA SER A 29 -5.76 6.47 -8.73
C SER A 29 -4.72 6.89 -9.77
N LYS A 30 -4.98 8.00 -10.48
CA LYS A 30 -4.03 8.73 -11.33
C LYS A 30 -3.24 9.77 -10.54
N LEU A 31 -3.68 10.12 -9.33
CA LEU A 31 -2.94 10.98 -8.42
C LEU A 31 -1.77 10.22 -7.82
N ARG A 32 -0.75 10.96 -7.38
CA ARG A 32 0.43 10.38 -6.72
C ARG A 32 0.05 9.66 -5.42
N LEU A 33 -0.86 10.25 -4.65
CA LEU A 33 -1.30 9.74 -3.35
C LEU A 33 -2.82 9.86 -3.21
N VAL A 34 -3.45 8.77 -2.78
CA VAL A 34 -4.83 8.72 -2.32
C VAL A 34 -4.83 8.20 -0.89
N VAL A 35 -5.54 8.90 0.01
CA VAL A 35 -5.73 8.44 1.38
C VAL A 35 -7.18 8.03 1.58
N VAL A 36 -7.39 6.82 2.09
CA VAL A 36 -8.70 6.30 2.47
C VAL A 36 -8.74 6.16 3.98
N ALA A 37 -9.35 7.14 4.65
CA ALA A 37 -9.55 7.12 6.10
C ALA A 37 -11.01 6.79 6.42
N ALA A 38 -11.22 5.75 7.22
CA ALA A 38 -12.55 5.39 7.73
C ALA A 38 -12.44 4.59 9.03
N PRO A 39 -13.42 4.72 9.96
CA PRO A 39 -13.47 3.90 11.17
C PRO A 39 -13.46 2.39 10.86
N ALA A 40 -13.07 1.59 11.86
CA ALA A 40 -13.16 0.14 11.78
C ALA A 40 -14.61 -0.30 11.48
N GLY A 41 -14.77 -1.39 10.72
CA GLY A 41 -16.09 -1.91 10.31
C GLY A 41 -16.75 -1.19 9.13
N SER A 42 -16.19 -0.09 8.62
CA SER A 42 -16.77 0.66 7.47
C SER A 42 -16.69 -0.08 6.12
N GLY A 43 -15.98 -1.22 6.06
CA GLY A 43 -15.74 -1.98 4.84
C GLY A 43 -14.64 -1.42 3.94
N LYS A 44 -13.71 -0.61 4.49
CA LYS A 44 -12.59 0.00 3.77
C LYS A 44 -11.73 -1.05 3.05
N THR A 45 -11.24 -2.03 3.81
CA THR A 45 -10.44 -3.14 3.28
C THR A 45 -11.21 -3.93 2.22
N THR A 46 -12.50 -4.21 2.45
CA THR A 46 -13.35 -4.88 1.45
C THR A 46 -13.46 -4.09 0.14
N LEU A 47 -13.70 -2.77 0.21
CA LEU A 47 -13.73 -1.89 -0.95
C LEU A 47 -12.39 -1.88 -1.68
N LEU A 48 -11.29 -1.74 -0.95
CA LEU A 48 -9.95 -1.69 -1.52
C LEU A 48 -9.54 -3.03 -2.14
N THR A 49 -9.84 -4.16 -1.51
CA THR A 49 -9.61 -5.49 -2.09
C THR A 49 -10.38 -5.66 -3.40
N GLN A 50 -11.68 -5.33 -3.43
CA GLN A 50 -12.49 -5.41 -4.66
C GLN A 50 -11.88 -4.55 -5.78
N TRP A 51 -11.52 -3.31 -5.45
CA TRP A 51 -10.93 -2.36 -6.40
C TRP A 51 -9.52 -2.78 -6.85
N PHE A 52 -8.69 -3.28 -5.94
CA PHE A 52 -7.32 -3.72 -6.21
C PHE A 52 -7.30 -4.91 -7.17
N ARG A 53 -8.15 -5.92 -6.94
CA ARG A 53 -8.23 -7.10 -7.83
C ARG A 53 -8.58 -6.71 -9.27
N ARG A 54 -9.48 -5.73 -9.46
CA ARG A 54 -9.81 -5.17 -10.79
C ARG A 54 -8.69 -4.31 -11.38
N SER A 55 -7.92 -3.64 -10.53
CA SER A 55 -6.78 -2.81 -10.95
C SER A 55 -5.58 -3.67 -11.38
N ARG A 56 -5.30 -4.76 -10.65
CA ARG A 56 -4.23 -5.73 -10.94
C ARG A 56 -4.39 -6.43 -12.30
N GLN A 57 -5.60 -6.45 -12.86
CA GLN A 57 -5.85 -6.94 -14.23
C GLN A 57 -5.39 -5.97 -15.33
N ARG A 58 -5.18 -4.69 -15.00
CA ARG A 58 -4.93 -3.61 -15.96
C ARG A 58 -3.56 -2.98 -15.83
N ARG A 59 -2.91 -3.10 -14.66
CA ARG A 59 -1.60 -2.53 -14.36
C ARG A 59 -0.88 -3.34 -13.28
N VAL A 60 0.41 -3.08 -13.11
CA VAL A 60 1.17 -3.67 -12.00
C VAL A 60 0.64 -3.09 -10.69
N ALA A 61 0.36 -3.96 -9.72
CA ALA A 61 -0.19 -3.55 -8.44
C ALA A 61 0.39 -4.41 -7.31
N ALA A 62 0.81 -3.75 -6.23
CA ALA A 62 1.33 -4.35 -5.01
C ALA A 62 0.43 -3.99 -3.83
N TRP A 63 0.29 -4.93 -2.90
CA TRP A 63 -0.51 -4.78 -1.69
C TRP A 63 0.33 -5.08 -0.46
N LEU A 64 0.22 -4.25 0.56
CA LEU A 64 0.81 -4.49 1.87
C LEU A 64 -0.24 -4.21 2.93
N THR A 65 -0.62 -5.23 3.70
CA THR A 65 -1.35 -5.03 4.96
C THR A 65 -0.35 -4.98 6.10
N LEU A 66 -0.49 -4.00 6.99
CA LEU A 66 0.20 -4.00 8.28
C LEU A 66 -0.65 -4.74 9.30
N ASP A 67 -0.18 -5.89 9.77
CA ASP A 67 -0.93 -6.76 10.68
C ASP A 67 -0.71 -6.39 12.16
N GLY A 68 0.25 -5.50 12.43
CA GLY A 68 0.55 -4.95 13.75
C GLY A 68 1.59 -3.84 13.69
N PRO A 69 1.96 -3.26 14.85
CA PRO A 69 3.00 -2.24 14.93
C PRO A 69 4.31 -2.73 14.34
N LEU A 70 4.90 -1.93 13.45
CA LEU A 70 6.20 -2.25 12.86
C LEU A 70 7.35 -1.90 13.80
N THR A 71 8.44 -2.66 13.70
CA THR A 71 9.70 -2.41 14.40
C THR A 71 10.59 -1.40 13.64
N GLY A 72 9.97 -0.36 13.07
CA GLY A 72 10.66 0.76 12.43
C GLY A 72 10.71 0.72 10.89
N PRO A 73 11.46 1.66 10.28
CA PRO A 73 11.41 1.93 8.85
C PRO A 73 11.94 0.77 7.98
N ASP A 74 12.91 0.00 8.47
CA ASP A 74 13.45 -1.14 7.72
C ASP A 74 12.42 -2.26 7.56
N ALA A 75 11.59 -2.50 8.59
CA ALA A 75 10.50 -3.47 8.51
C ALA A 75 9.43 -3.03 7.49
N LEU A 76 9.10 -1.75 7.46
CA LEU A 76 8.19 -1.18 6.46
C LEU A 76 8.75 -1.33 5.05
N ALA A 77 10.03 -0.97 4.85
CA ALA A 77 10.67 -1.08 3.55
C ALA A 77 10.79 -2.53 3.07
N ALA A 78 11.11 -3.46 3.97
CA ALA A 78 11.15 -4.89 3.69
C ALA A 78 9.78 -5.43 3.26
N GLY A 79 8.71 -5.07 3.99
CA GLY A 79 7.33 -5.45 3.64
C GLY A 79 6.91 -4.92 2.27
N LEU A 80 7.23 -3.65 1.97
CA LEU A 80 6.97 -3.05 0.65
C LEU A 80 7.75 -3.74 -0.47
N LEU A 81 9.04 -4.02 -0.27
CA LEU A 81 9.85 -4.78 -1.23
C LEU A 81 9.28 -6.17 -1.48
N ALA A 82 8.86 -6.86 -0.42
CA ALA A 82 8.21 -8.16 -0.52
C ALA A 82 6.90 -8.07 -1.32
N SER A 83 6.08 -7.03 -1.10
CA SER A 83 4.84 -6.84 -1.87
C SER A 83 5.07 -6.55 -3.36
N LEU A 84 6.22 -5.97 -3.70
CA LEU A 84 6.61 -5.62 -5.07
C LEU A 84 7.32 -6.76 -5.79
N SER A 85 7.79 -7.76 -5.04
CA SER A 85 8.53 -8.92 -5.54
C SER A 85 7.58 -10.10 -5.65
N ALA A 86 7.61 -10.85 -6.75
CA ALA A 86 6.82 -12.08 -6.89
C ALA A 86 7.41 -13.27 -6.11
N ALA A 87 8.37 -13.04 -5.21
CA ALA A 87 9.18 -14.07 -4.58
C ALA A 87 9.46 -13.76 -3.10
N ASP A 88 9.47 -14.81 -2.28
CA ASP A 88 9.90 -14.83 -0.87
C ASP A 88 11.43 -14.67 -0.75
N ALA A 89 11.99 -13.66 -1.42
CA ALA A 89 13.39 -13.34 -1.29
C ALA A 89 13.66 -12.79 0.11
N ALA A 90 14.79 -13.19 0.71
CA ALA A 90 15.26 -12.57 1.93
C ALA A 90 15.39 -11.05 1.72
N PRO A 91 14.93 -10.22 2.67
CA PRO A 91 15.04 -8.78 2.54
C PRO A 91 16.52 -8.39 2.39
N PRO A 92 16.84 -7.41 1.54
CA PRO A 92 18.22 -6.97 1.37
C PRO A 92 18.73 -6.35 2.67
N ALA A 93 20.04 -6.33 2.87
CA ALA A 93 20.67 -5.74 4.06
C ALA A 93 20.36 -4.24 4.25
N ALA A 94 19.94 -3.56 3.18
CA ALA A 94 19.62 -2.14 3.12
C ALA A 94 18.25 -1.94 2.44
N PRO A 95 17.13 -2.31 3.10
CA PRO A 95 15.81 -2.37 2.46
C PRO A 95 15.28 -0.99 2.08
N VAL A 96 15.56 0.04 2.88
CA VAL A 96 15.16 1.42 2.58
C VAL A 96 15.79 1.90 1.27
N GLN A 97 17.10 1.75 1.12
CA GLN A 97 17.84 2.21 -0.06
C GLN A 97 17.44 1.43 -1.31
N ALA A 98 17.27 0.11 -1.17
CA ALA A 98 16.83 -0.75 -2.26
C ALA A 98 15.42 -0.35 -2.75
N LEU A 99 14.50 -0.10 -1.83
CA LEU A 99 13.14 0.35 -2.16
C LEU A 99 13.13 1.73 -2.83
N GLN A 100 13.89 2.69 -2.29
CA GLN A 100 14.03 4.03 -2.89
C GLN A 100 14.54 3.95 -4.32
N GLY A 101 15.60 3.18 -4.58
CA GLY A 101 16.15 2.98 -5.92
C GLY A 101 15.14 2.36 -6.88
N LEU A 102 14.42 1.32 -6.43
CA LEU A 102 13.39 0.66 -7.22
C LEU A 102 12.27 1.63 -7.62
N LEU A 103 11.77 2.43 -6.68
CA LEU A 103 10.65 3.36 -6.92
C LEU A 103 11.07 4.56 -7.77
N ALA A 104 12.29 5.08 -7.58
CA ALA A 104 12.81 6.22 -8.32
C ALA A 104 13.08 5.87 -9.79
N GLN A 105 13.48 4.64 -10.09
CA GLN A 105 13.76 4.16 -11.44
C GLN A 105 12.59 3.39 -12.06
N ARG A 106 11.44 3.32 -11.39
CA ARG A 106 10.31 2.53 -11.85
C ARG A 106 9.76 3.10 -13.16
N SER A 107 9.73 2.25 -14.19
CA SER A 107 9.04 2.51 -15.44
C SER A 107 7.63 1.89 -15.45
N GLY A 108 6.68 2.56 -16.08
CA GLY A 108 5.30 2.11 -16.20
C GLY A 108 4.39 2.50 -15.03
N ASP A 109 3.13 2.09 -15.11
CA ASP A 109 2.09 2.36 -14.11
C ASP A 109 2.13 1.30 -12.99
N LEU A 110 2.50 1.73 -11.79
CA LEU A 110 2.58 0.91 -10.58
C LEU A 110 1.64 1.47 -9.51
N LEU A 111 0.71 0.64 -9.05
CA LEU A 111 -0.11 0.89 -7.87
C LEU A 111 0.47 0.24 -6.63
N ILE A 112 0.61 0.99 -5.54
CA ILE A 112 0.97 0.46 -4.23
C ILE A 112 -0.18 0.75 -3.27
N VAL A 113 -0.78 -0.30 -2.71
CA VAL A 113 -1.77 -0.17 -1.64
C VAL A 113 -1.12 -0.56 -0.32
N VAL A 114 -1.16 0.34 0.66
CA VAL A 114 -0.78 0.05 2.04
C VAL A 114 -2.03 0.14 2.90
N ASP A 115 -2.51 -0.99 3.41
CA ASP A 115 -3.66 -1.06 4.30
C ASP A 115 -3.23 -1.09 5.76
N ASP A 116 -4.12 -0.58 6.60
CA ASP A 116 -3.92 -0.41 8.03
C ASP A 116 -2.67 0.40 8.43
N VAL A 117 -2.38 1.49 7.70
CA VAL A 117 -1.26 2.43 7.96
C VAL A 117 -1.24 3.08 9.35
N HIS A 118 -2.33 2.91 10.12
CA HIS A 118 -2.39 3.32 11.52
C HIS A 118 -1.42 2.54 12.43
N TRP A 119 -0.88 1.41 11.96
CA TRP A 119 0.17 0.67 12.66
C TRP A 119 1.60 1.20 12.44
N ALA A 120 1.81 2.09 11.47
CA ALA A 120 3.10 2.68 11.15
C ALA A 120 3.21 4.17 11.54
N GLN A 121 2.47 4.60 12.56
CA GLN A 121 2.36 6.03 12.93
C GLN A 121 3.57 6.60 13.69
N ASP A 122 4.61 5.80 13.94
CA ASP A 122 5.84 6.34 14.50
C ASP A 122 6.52 7.30 13.50
N SER A 123 7.24 8.27 14.02
CA SER A 123 7.81 9.34 13.20
C SER A 123 8.86 8.84 12.21
N ALA A 124 9.50 7.70 12.45
CA ALA A 124 10.50 7.16 11.51
C ALA A 124 9.83 6.52 10.29
N CYS A 125 8.78 5.73 10.50
CA CYS A 125 7.98 5.16 9.42
C CYS A 125 7.26 6.24 8.60
N MET A 126 6.68 7.25 9.24
CA MET A 126 6.02 8.36 8.53
C MET A 126 7.02 9.18 7.68
N ARG A 127 8.20 9.52 8.23
CA ARG A 127 9.27 10.18 7.45
C ARG A 127 9.74 9.34 6.28
N LEU A 128 9.84 8.02 6.45
CA LEU A 128 10.17 7.14 5.35
C LEU A 128 9.07 7.17 4.28
N LEU A 129 7.80 7.05 4.65
CA LEU A 129 6.69 7.12 3.68
C LEU A 129 6.68 8.43 2.92
N ASP A 130 6.86 9.57 3.58
CA ASP A 130 6.96 10.87 2.91
C ASP A 130 8.15 10.91 1.94
N ALA A 131 9.33 10.42 2.35
CA ALA A 131 10.50 10.34 1.48
C ALA A 131 10.28 9.41 0.28
N LEU A 132 9.65 8.26 0.47
CA LEU A 132 9.31 7.32 -0.61
C LEU A 132 8.29 7.92 -1.57
N LEU A 133 7.26 8.59 -1.03
CA LEU A 133 6.28 9.32 -1.81
C LEU A 133 7.00 10.35 -2.68
N ALA A 134 7.85 11.21 -2.10
CA ALA A 134 8.59 12.27 -2.78
C ALA A 134 9.61 11.76 -3.82
N ALA A 135 10.26 10.63 -3.56
CA ALA A 135 11.25 10.03 -4.45
C ALA A 135 10.65 9.13 -5.55
N SER A 136 9.38 8.75 -5.42
CA SER A 136 8.70 7.87 -6.40
C SER A 136 8.63 8.49 -7.79
N ALA A 137 8.89 7.69 -8.82
CA ALA A 137 8.73 8.08 -10.22
C ALA A 137 7.26 8.48 -10.55
N PRO A 138 7.02 9.27 -11.62
CA PRO A 138 5.67 9.78 -11.93
C PRO A 138 4.58 8.72 -12.15
N GLY A 139 4.97 7.50 -12.55
CA GLY A 139 4.05 6.37 -12.77
C GLY A 139 3.74 5.55 -11.52
N VAL A 140 4.25 5.93 -10.35
CA VAL A 140 4.00 5.25 -9.09
C VAL A 140 2.88 5.96 -8.33
N HIS A 141 1.81 5.23 -8.07
CA HIS A 141 0.59 5.71 -7.42
C HIS A 141 0.38 4.99 -6.10
N TRP A 142 0.18 5.76 -5.04
CA TRP A 142 0.03 5.25 -3.68
C TRP A 142 -1.41 5.36 -3.19
N VAL A 143 -1.87 4.31 -2.50
CA VAL A 143 -3.12 4.30 -1.76
C VAL A 143 -2.82 3.91 -0.33
N LEU A 144 -2.95 4.87 0.58
CA LEU A 144 -2.78 4.64 2.02
C LEU A 144 -4.14 4.51 2.67
N ALA A 145 -4.38 3.43 3.39
CA ALA A 145 -5.66 3.13 3.99
C ALA A 145 -5.51 2.94 5.51
N GLY A 146 -6.35 3.64 6.27
CA GLY A 146 -6.22 3.69 7.72
C GLY A 146 -7.49 4.09 8.44
N ARG A 147 -7.39 4.20 9.76
CA ARG A 147 -8.47 4.68 10.64
C ARG A 147 -8.47 6.19 10.81
N CYS A 148 -7.34 6.82 10.57
CA CYS A 148 -7.09 8.25 10.60
C CYS A 148 -6.30 8.68 9.36
N LEU A 149 -6.25 9.99 9.12
CA LEU A 149 -5.30 10.54 8.16
C LEU A 149 -3.88 10.38 8.72
N PRO A 150 -2.93 9.83 7.95
CA PRO A 150 -1.54 9.79 8.37
C PRO A 150 -0.96 11.21 8.41
N VAL A 151 -0.03 11.44 9.34
CA VAL A 151 0.72 12.70 9.42
C VAL A 151 1.99 12.54 8.58
N LEU A 152 1.86 12.89 7.29
CA LEU A 152 2.95 12.90 6.32
C LEU A 152 3.60 14.28 6.27
#